data_AF-A0A8D8Q7R2-F1
#
_entry.id   AF-A0A8D8Q7R2-F1
#
_cell.length_a   1.000
_cell.length_b   1.000
_cell.length_c   1.000
_cell.angle_alpha   90.00
_cell.angle_beta   90.00
_cell.angle_gamma   90.00
#
_symmetry.space_group_name_H-M   'P 1'
#
loop_
_entity.id
_entity.type
_entity.pdbx_description
1 polymer ?
#
loop_
_entity_poly.entity_id
_entity_poly.type
_entity_poly.pdbx_seq_one_letter_code
_entity_poly.pdbx_strand_id
1 'polypeptide(L)'
;MKWMSIIRTGSVHIGDGGGIRRRWKIRTGVGGGGGGGRKDTPQFSDEEDEGGSTGVGPHPNKNNNKKIIGKLSTGGGGVNAPLPPCSDLLIADMKNHMSTLYSADNDSETKCESMDSIVELILKEDYDQDTLNAIGNTLAVVLHSQLTTNGSFPENPTSEYLEDSIGRPLCVLFRSLCQLREDDSRFSMLACVLSELYSATPCVGYLLLYYLYVSSHSSRESQQSYTSESMPNPKMNSNNNENNNKSFVYKEFCSFIDKELESCLLTDLTLCQENDPNLLCYLVPYVYNEFPEHVVNNGHILNVVVGTIDAKQLLTLISLVIQGRLVMMKGSGLQTLLQVSLTWETFEQMCLWQLLSAHDISLPQLLPILPRLKFSFHAEALSAILLLLKQEKPDEDLLKQVLCREVKPLSDMFVVSILQHWCHQDADTLAEIISDLLSTRCPATSPNKRKRGGQGQGLGAKAGVTPPSAERILGHLERVRYGCKTLFMNSGMQRALSIAQACCTDTQRTL
;
A
#
# COMPACT_ATOMS: atom_id res chain seq x y z
N MET A 1 26.16 -20.87 -27.48
CA MET A 1 26.48 -20.35 -26.17
C MET A 1 27.94 -20.65 -25.83
N LYS A 2 28.77 -19.61 -25.66
CA LYS A 2 30.23 -19.65 -25.40
C LYS A 2 30.70 -20.35 -24.09
N TRP A 3 29.81 -20.98 -23.31
CA TRP A 3 30.16 -21.65 -22.05
C TRP A 3 31.16 -22.81 -22.23
N MET A 4 31.25 -23.38 -23.43
CA MET A 4 32.28 -24.34 -23.83
C MET A 4 33.73 -23.85 -23.67
N SER A 5 33.94 -22.53 -23.70
CA SER A 5 35.26 -21.95 -23.44
C SER A 5 35.63 -21.98 -21.96
N ILE A 6 34.68 -22.22 -21.04
CA ILE A 6 34.92 -22.39 -19.60
C ILE A 6 35.72 -23.69 -19.33
N ILE A 7 35.50 -24.74 -20.12
CA ILE A 7 36.11 -26.05 -19.89
C ILE A 7 37.44 -26.23 -20.63
N ARG A 8 37.66 -25.53 -21.75
CA ARG A 8 38.96 -25.55 -22.45
C ARG A 8 40.07 -24.80 -21.70
N THR A 9 39.75 -23.97 -20.72
CA THR A 9 40.73 -23.19 -19.95
C THR A 9 40.76 -23.61 -18.48
N GLY A 10 40.92 -24.92 -18.20
CA GLY A 10 41.35 -25.42 -16.88
C GLY A 10 42.74 -24.94 -16.44
N SER A 11 43.24 -23.86 -17.03
CA SER A 11 44.43 -23.12 -16.70
C SER A 11 44.20 -21.68 -17.17
N VAL A 12 44.18 -20.72 -16.23
CA VAL A 12 44.26 -19.30 -16.58
C VAL A 12 45.69 -19.07 -17.07
N HIS A 13 45.90 -19.12 -18.38
CA HIS A 13 47.15 -18.67 -18.97
C HIS A 13 47.24 -17.14 -18.82
N ILE A 14 48.13 -16.69 -17.94
CA ILE A 14 48.58 -15.31 -17.88
C ILE A 14 49.45 -15.10 -19.11
N GLY A 15 48.84 -14.54 -20.16
CA GLY A 15 49.57 -14.06 -21.33
C GLY A 15 50.19 -12.71 -21.02
N ASP A 16 51.47 -12.71 -20.64
CA ASP A 16 52.32 -11.53 -20.72
C ASP A 16 52.57 -11.22 -22.21
N GLY A 17 52.46 -9.94 -22.59
CA GLY A 17 52.28 -9.55 -23.98
C GLY A 17 52.40 -8.06 -24.23
N GLY A 18 53.60 -7.52 -23.98
CA GLY A 18 54.30 -6.67 -24.93
C GLY A 18 53.59 -5.43 -25.50
N GLY A 19 53.81 -4.30 -24.82
CA GLY A 19 53.93 -2.93 -25.31
C GLY A 19 53.47 -2.55 -26.73
N ILE A 20 52.46 -1.66 -26.79
CA ILE A 20 52.43 -0.55 -27.75
C ILE A 20 52.21 0.75 -26.96
N ARG A 21 53.31 1.50 -26.78
CA ARG A 21 53.31 2.87 -26.28
C ARG A 21 52.55 3.75 -27.28
N ARG A 22 51.36 4.26 -26.93
CA ARG A 22 50.80 5.45 -27.58
C ARG A 22 50.99 6.67 -26.68
N ARG A 23 52.01 7.43 -27.08
CA ARG A 23 52.43 8.75 -26.60
C ARG A 23 51.33 9.76 -26.90
N TRP A 24 50.67 10.31 -25.87
CA TRP A 24 49.87 11.53 -26.01
C TRP A 24 50.83 12.70 -26.22
N LYS A 25 50.86 13.22 -27.45
CA LYS A 25 51.67 14.37 -27.85
C LYS A 25 50.78 15.61 -27.70
N ILE A 26 51.05 16.39 -26.66
CA ILE A 26 50.56 17.77 -26.50
C ILE A 26 51.12 18.58 -27.68
N ARG A 27 50.27 19.29 -28.41
CA ARG A 27 50.67 20.27 -29.41
C ARG A 27 50.15 21.64 -29.00
N THR A 28 51.08 22.44 -28.51
CA THR A 28 51.01 23.89 -28.34
C THR A 28 51.22 24.61 -29.68
N GLY A 29 50.65 25.80 -29.82
CA GLY A 29 50.84 26.76 -30.93
C GLY A 29 49.61 27.67 -31.06
N VAL A 30 49.44 28.68 -30.19
CA VAL A 30 49.95 30.07 -30.26
C VAL A 30 49.27 30.91 -31.35
N GLY A 31 48.61 32.01 -30.93
CA GLY A 31 48.24 33.09 -31.83
C GLY A 31 47.27 34.17 -31.31
N GLY A 32 47.66 34.93 -30.27
CA GLY A 32 47.46 36.39 -30.21
C GLY A 32 46.13 36.99 -29.70
N GLY A 33 46.24 37.86 -28.68
CA GLY A 33 45.52 39.16 -28.70
C GLY A 33 44.56 39.50 -27.56
N GLY A 34 45.11 39.92 -26.42
CA GLY A 34 44.75 41.17 -25.71
C GLY A 34 43.33 41.42 -25.17
N GLY A 35 43.26 41.63 -23.85
CA GLY A 35 42.60 42.83 -23.30
C GLY A 35 41.28 42.68 -22.55
N GLY A 36 41.34 42.80 -21.22
CA GLY A 36 40.48 43.72 -20.46
C GLY A 36 39.06 43.28 -20.04
N GLY A 37 38.91 43.04 -18.73
CA GLY A 37 38.01 43.86 -17.92
C GLY A 37 36.54 43.44 -17.69
N ARG A 38 36.26 43.25 -16.39
CA ARG A 38 35.01 43.52 -15.65
C ARG A 38 33.91 42.46 -15.57
N LYS A 39 33.44 42.34 -14.32
CA LYS A 39 32.24 41.67 -13.81
C LYS A 39 31.00 42.26 -14.49
N ASP A 40 29.93 41.47 -14.62
CA ASP A 40 28.60 41.84 -14.12
C ASP A 40 27.62 40.66 -14.24
N THR A 41 26.75 40.56 -13.23
CA THR A 41 25.62 39.65 -13.05
C THR A 41 24.49 39.96 -14.03
N PRO A 42 23.70 38.97 -14.52
CA PRO A 42 22.45 39.27 -15.21
C PRO A 42 21.26 39.25 -14.25
N GLN A 43 20.55 40.37 -14.25
CA GLN A 43 19.22 40.60 -13.68
C GLN A 43 18.19 40.34 -14.80
N PHE A 44 17.11 39.63 -14.51
CA PHE A 44 16.00 39.38 -15.45
C PHE A 44 15.00 40.54 -15.36
N SER A 45 14.57 41.04 -16.51
CA SER A 45 13.55 42.09 -16.68
C SER A 45 12.29 41.48 -17.28
N ASP A 46 11.14 41.83 -16.70
CA ASP A 46 9.80 41.64 -17.25
C ASP A 46 9.55 42.59 -18.42
N GLU A 47 8.91 42.12 -19.50
CA GLU A 47 8.09 42.95 -20.38
C GLU A 47 6.85 42.16 -20.84
N GLU A 48 5.70 42.75 -20.56
CA GLU A 48 4.36 42.42 -21.07
C GLU A 48 4.22 42.89 -22.53
N ASP A 49 3.37 42.22 -23.31
CA ASP A 49 2.75 42.89 -24.46
C ASP A 49 1.35 42.32 -24.79
N GLU A 50 0.39 43.24 -24.94
CA GLU A 50 -1.02 43.02 -25.25
C GLU A 50 -1.30 42.89 -26.76
N GLY A 51 -2.43 42.27 -27.13
CA GLY A 51 -3.26 42.78 -28.24
C GLY A 51 -3.76 41.83 -29.34
N GLY A 52 -5.04 41.42 -29.25
CA GLY A 52 -6.06 41.75 -30.29
C GLY A 52 -6.40 40.80 -31.47
N SER A 53 -7.47 39.98 -31.29
CA SER A 53 -8.69 39.77 -32.14
C SER A 53 -8.59 39.51 -33.67
N THR A 54 -9.19 38.47 -34.30
CA THR A 54 -10.64 38.26 -34.56
C THR A 54 -10.86 36.96 -35.39
N GLY A 55 -12.02 36.28 -35.25
CA GLY A 55 -12.74 35.72 -36.43
C GLY A 55 -13.26 34.25 -36.47
N VAL A 56 -14.54 34.08 -36.11
CA VAL A 56 -15.60 33.21 -36.73
C VAL A 56 -15.65 31.68 -36.48
N GLY A 57 -16.82 31.20 -35.99
CA GLY A 57 -17.21 29.80 -35.71
C GLY A 57 -17.67 28.97 -36.93
N PRO A 58 -18.38 27.81 -36.80
CA PRO A 58 -19.51 27.55 -35.86
C PRO A 58 -19.55 26.16 -35.15
N HIS A 59 -20.50 26.06 -34.20
CA HIS A 59 -20.86 24.90 -33.35
C HIS A 59 -21.56 23.72 -34.08
N PRO A 60 -21.64 22.52 -33.46
CA PRO A 60 -22.89 22.14 -32.77
C PRO A 60 -22.74 21.35 -31.45
N ASN A 61 -23.46 21.84 -30.42
CA ASN A 61 -24.48 21.17 -29.60
C ASN A 61 -24.19 19.91 -28.75
N LYS A 62 -24.27 20.05 -27.41
CA LYS A 62 -24.85 19.04 -26.49
C LYS A 62 -25.63 19.73 -25.35
N ASN A 63 -26.92 19.36 -25.28
CA ASN A 63 -27.93 19.65 -24.24
C ASN A 63 -27.43 19.29 -22.82
N ASN A 64 -27.54 20.19 -21.84
CA ASN A 64 -28.71 20.51 -20.99
C ASN A 64 -29.09 19.41 -19.99
N ASN A 65 -28.61 19.56 -18.74
CA ASN A 65 -29.41 19.35 -17.53
C ASN A 65 -28.90 20.29 -16.43
N LYS A 66 -29.46 21.51 -16.40
CA LYS A 66 -29.31 22.48 -15.31
C LYS A 66 -30.68 22.58 -14.63
N LYS A 67 -30.78 22.09 -13.39
CA LYS A 67 -31.94 22.36 -12.53
C LYS A 67 -31.46 23.12 -11.29
N ILE A 68 -31.61 24.45 -11.41
CA ILE A 68 -32.02 25.41 -10.39
C ILE A 68 -31.38 25.26 -9.00
N ILE A 69 -30.30 26.02 -8.76
CA ILE A 69 -29.97 26.52 -7.41
C ILE A 69 -30.23 28.03 -7.45
N GLY A 70 -31.29 28.45 -6.78
CA GLY A 70 -31.60 29.86 -6.57
C GLY A 70 -30.62 30.46 -5.59
N LYS A 71 -30.02 31.60 -5.96
CA LYS A 71 -29.28 32.48 -5.06
C LYS A 71 -30.17 32.90 -3.89
N LEU A 72 -29.77 32.63 -2.65
CA LEU A 72 -30.34 33.29 -1.48
C LEU A 72 -29.43 34.45 -1.07
N SER A 73 -30.04 35.64 -1.04
CA SER A 73 -29.46 36.90 -0.60
C SER A 73 -29.23 36.90 0.90
N THR A 74 -28.10 37.44 1.32
CA THR A 74 -27.81 37.82 2.70
C THR A 74 -28.75 38.94 3.16
N GLY A 75 -29.50 38.72 4.24
CA GLY A 75 -30.33 39.72 4.91
C GLY A 75 -30.74 39.20 6.29
N GLY A 76 -30.38 39.93 7.35
CA GLY A 76 -30.54 39.51 8.73
C GLY A 76 -31.97 39.57 9.28
N GLY A 77 -32.20 38.78 10.33
CA GLY A 77 -33.31 38.91 11.27
C GLY A 77 -34.19 37.65 11.44
N GLY A 78 -33.99 36.91 12.53
CA GLY A 78 -35.05 36.19 13.27
C GLY A 78 -35.27 34.69 12.99
N VAL A 79 -34.67 33.83 13.83
CA VAL A 79 -35.12 32.55 14.44
C VAL A 79 -35.79 31.43 13.59
N ASN A 80 -36.22 31.64 12.34
CA ASN A 80 -36.89 30.57 11.56
C ASN A 80 -36.37 30.51 10.13
N ALA A 81 -35.21 29.84 9.94
CA ALA A 81 -34.92 29.29 8.62
C ALA A 81 -35.87 28.10 8.39
N PRO A 82 -36.64 28.06 7.28
CA PRO A 82 -37.58 26.97 7.05
C PRO A 82 -36.84 25.63 6.98
N LEU A 83 -37.30 24.65 7.76
CA LEU A 83 -36.79 23.29 7.65
C LEU A 83 -37.01 22.73 6.23
N PRO A 84 -36.16 21.79 5.78
CA PRO A 84 -36.29 21.16 4.47
C PRO A 84 -37.63 20.42 4.31
N PRO A 85 -38.10 20.20 3.06
CA PRO A 85 -39.41 19.58 2.77
C PRO A 85 -39.56 18.12 3.25
N CYS A 86 -38.48 17.44 3.65
CA CYS A 86 -38.57 16.10 4.27
C CYS A 86 -39.06 16.13 5.73
N SER A 87 -39.31 17.31 6.31
CA SER A 87 -39.72 17.45 7.70
C SER A 87 -41.20 17.15 7.95
N ASP A 88 -42.04 17.00 6.92
CA ASP A 88 -43.51 16.94 7.10
C ASP A 88 -43.97 15.80 8.04
N LEU A 89 -43.30 14.64 7.98
CA LEU A 89 -43.57 13.46 8.82
C LEU A 89 -43.08 13.59 10.26
N LEU A 90 -42.26 14.60 10.58
CA LEU A 90 -41.69 14.77 11.91
C LEU A 90 -42.70 15.39 12.88
N ILE A 91 -42.73 14.87 14.11
CA ILE A 91 -43.49 15.47 15.22
C ILE A 91 -42.98 16.87 15.56
N ALA A 92 -43.82 17.68 16.21
CA ALA A 92 -43.51 19.08 16.50
C ALA A 92 -42.23 19.25 17.33
N ASP A 93 -42.03 18.41 18.35
CA ASP A 93 -40.85 18.48 19.22
C ASP A 93 -39.57 18.15 18.46
N MET A 94 -39.59 17.12 17.62
CA MET A 94 -38.49 16.76 16.72
C MET A 94 -38.14 17.91 15.77
N LYS A 95 -39.14 18.56 15.15
CA LYS A 95 -38.95 19.74 14.28
C LYS A 95 -38.27 20.90 15.02
N ASN A 96 -38.63 21.13 16.27
CA ASN A 96 -38.01 22.19 17.08
C ASN A 96 -36.53 21.91 17.30
N HIS A 97 -36.16 20.69 17.70
CA HIS A 97 -34.75 20.31 17.87
C HIS A 97 -33.96 20.32 16.56
N MET A 98 -34.55 19.89 15.44
CA MET A 98 -33.93 19.99 14.11
C MET A 98 -33.67 21.44 13.69
N SER A 99 -34.57 22.36 14.04
CA SER A 99 -34.39 23.80 13.78
C SER A 99 -33.24 24.37 14.61
N THR A 100 -33.14 23.97 15.88
CA THR A 100 -32.03 24.35 16.76
C THR A 100 -30.69 23.83 16.23
N LEU A 101 -30.65 22.60 15.70
CA LEU A 101 -29.48 22.05 15.03
C LEU A 101 -29.09 22.82 13.76
N TYR A 102 -30.08 23.26 12.98
CA TYR A 102 -29.87 23.94 11.70
C TYR A 102 -29.42 25.39 11.87
N SER A 103 -29.80 26.04 12.97
CA SER A 103 -29.45 27.43 13.23
C SER A 103 -27.93 27.64 13.26
N ALA A 104 -27.45 28.56 12.43
CA ALA A 104 -26.04 28.94 12.38
C ALA A 104 -25.58 29.66 13.66
N ASP A 105 -26.50 30.33 14.37
CA ASP A 105 -26.21 31.16 15.54
C ASP A 105 -25.96 30.33 16.82
N ASN A 106 -26.34 29.05 16.82
CA ASN A 106 -26.18 28.18 17.98
C ASN A 106 -24.76 27.60 18.03
N ASP A 107 -24.21 27.52 19.25
CA ASP A 107 -22.92 26.90 19.52
C ASP A 107 -22.97 25.36 19.45
N SER A 108 -21.80 24.72 19.55
CA SER A 108 -21.69 23.26 19.43
C SER A 108 -22.38 22.55 20.58
N GLU A 109 -22.34 23.11 21.79
CA GLU A 109 -22.96 22.52 22.99
C GLU A 109 -24.48 22.47 22.86
N THR A 110 -25.14 23.59 22.52
CA THR A 110 -26.59 23.63 22.29
C THR A 110 -27.02 22.68 21.17
N LYS A 111 -26.18 22.56 20.11
CA LYS A 111 -26.42 21.62 19.02
C LYS A 111 -26.29 20.17 19.48
N CYS A 112 -25.30 19.84 20.31
CA CYS A 112 -25.16 18.51 20.89
C CYS A 112 -26.35 18.14 21.79
N GLU A 113 -26.81 19.05 22.66
CA GLU A 113 -28.01 18.84 23.49
C GLU A 113 -29.27 18.61 22.65
N SER A 114 -29.41 19.36 21.56
CA SER A 114 -30.52 19.18 20.62
C SER A 114 -30.45 17.83 19.91
N MET A 115 -29.25 17.37 19.54
CA MET A 115 -29.06 16.03 18.97
C MET A 115 -29.35 14.93 20.00
N ASP A 116 -28.94 15.11 21.26
CA ASP A 116 -29.21 14.16 22.34
C ASP A 116 -30.72 14.03 22.57
N SER A 117 -31.44 15.16 22.56
CA SER A 117 -32.91 15.18 22.64
C SER A 117 -33.58 14.44 21.48
N ILE A 118 -33.08 14.62 20.25
CA ILE A 118 -33.55 13.89 19.06
C ILE A 118 -33.33 12.38 19.22
N VAL A 119 -32.13 11.98 19.65
CA VAL A 119 -31.82 10.57 19.89
C VAL A 119 -32.71 9.99 20.98
N GLU A 120 -32.91 10.70 22.09
CA GLU A 120 -33.82 10.26 23.16
C GLU A 120 -35.26 10.07 22.67
N LEU A 121 -35.77 10.96 21.81
CA LEU A 121 -37.09 10.80 21.20
C LEU A 121 -37.17 9.53 20.35
N ILE A 122 -36.16 9.30 19.50
CA ILE A 122 -36.05 8.06 18.70
C ILE A 122 -36.02 6.82 19.58
N LEU A 123 -35.33 6.87 20.73
CA LEU A 123 -35.21 5.72 21.62
C LEU A 123 -36.45 5.46 22.50
N LYS A 124 -37.36 6.44 22.63
CA LYS A 124 -38.57 6.35 23.49
C LYS A 124 -39.82 5.97 22.71
N GLU A 125 -39.92 6.34 21.44
CA GLU A 125 -41.12 6.16 20.62
C GLU A 125 -40.91 5.08 19.56
N ASP A 126 -41.91 4.23 19.30
CA ASP A 126 -41.86 3.25 18.21
C ASP A 126 -42.20 3.94 16.86
N TYR A 127 -41.19 4.50 16.21
CA TYR A 127 -41.33 5.08 14.87
C TYR A 127 -41.40 4.00 13.78
N ASP A 128 -42.22 4.24 12.76
CA ASP A 128 -42.22 3.43 11.55
C ASP A 128 -41.04 3.76 10.63
N GLN A 129 -40.77 2.88 9.67
CA GLN A 129 -39.64 3.00 8.75
C GLN A 129 -39.67 4.33 7.97
N ASP A 130 -40.85 4.76 7.52
CA ASP A 130 -40.99 6.00 6.75
C ASP A 130 -40.62 7.23 7.58
N THR A 131 -40.98 7.24 8.87
CA THR A 131 -40.58 8.33 9.78
C THR A 131 -39.08 8.29 10.08
N LEU A 132 -38.49 7.10 10.34
CA LEU A 132 -37.04 6.95 10.54
C LEU A 132 -36.26 7.44 9.32
N ASN A 133 -36.73 7.13 8.11
CA ASN A 133 -36.13 7.60 6.87
C ASN A 133 -36.25 9.13 6.71
N ALA A 134 -37.40 9.71 7.06
CA ALA A 134 -37.59 11.16 7.07
C ALA A 134 -36.64 11.86 8.06
N ILE A 135 -36.41 11.26 9.24
CA ILE A 135 -35.44 11.75 10.23
C ILE A 135 -34.02 11.74 9.63
N GLY A 136 -33.57 10.61 9.07
CA GLY A 136 -32.23 10.49 8.48
C GLY A 136 -31.99 11.49 7.35
N ASN A 137 -32.95 11.63 6.43
CA ASN A 137 -32.87 12.60 5.33
C ASN A 137 -32.89 14.06 5.82
N THR A 138 -33.67 14.36 6.86
CA THR A 138 -33.69 15.71 7.45
C THR A 138 -32.36 16.02 8.14
N LEU A 139 -31.80 15.06 8.90
CA LEU A 139 -30.48 15.20 9.53
C LEU A 139 -29.37 15.42 8.50
N ALA A 140 -29.43 14.78 7.33
CA ALA A 140 -28.45 14.98 6.26
C ALA A 140 -28.37 16.44 5.80
N VAL A 141 -29.52 17.11 5.70
CA VAL A 141 -29.59 18.52 5.32
C VAL A 141 -29.19 19.43 6.48
N VAL A 142 -29.66 19.13 7.69
CA VAL A 142 -29.42 19.95 8.88
C VAL A 142 -27.93 19.93 9.28
N LEU A 143 -27.29 18.77 9.19
CA LEU A 143 -25.88 18.57 9.52
C LEU A 143 -24.94 18.84 8.35
N HIS A 144 -25.46 19.21 7.17
CA HIS A 144 -24.67 19.34 5.94
C HIS A 144 -23.42 20.21 6.14
N SER A 145 -23.57 21.40 6.75
CA SER A 145 -22.43 22.28 7.01
C SER A 145 -21.37 21.64 7.90
N GLN A 146 -21.76 20.84 8.88
CA GLN A 146 -20.83 20.16 9.79
C GLN A 146 -20.15 18.94 9.15
N LEU A 147 -20.85 18.28 8.22
CA LEU A 147 -20.37 17.12 7.46
C LEU A 147 -19.42 17.51 6.32
N THR A 148 -19.60 18.69 5.72
CA THR A 148 -18.80 19.17 4.59
C THR A 148 -17.66 20.10 4.97
N THR A 149 -17.63 20.62 6.21
CA THR A 149 -16.54 21.51 6.63
C THR A 149 -15.29 20.68 6.89
N ASN A 150 -14.30 20.83 6.00
CA ASN A 150 -12.94 20.29 6.17
C ASN A 150 -12.37 20.78 7.50
N GLY A 151 -12.27 19.86 8.47
CA GLY A 151 -11.82 20.19 9.83
C GLY A 151 -12.30 19.21 10.90
N SER A 152 -12.79 18.03 10.54
CA SER A 152 -13.06 16.95 11.51
C SER A 152 -11.77 16.41 12.13
N PHE A 153 -10.66 16.42 11.39
CA PHE A 153 -9.35 16.00 11.89
C PHE A 153 -8.48 17.23 12.24
N PRO A 154 -7.93 17.31 13.46
CA PRO A 154 -7.08 18.43 13.87
C PRO A 154 -5.72 18.41 13.17
N GLU A 155 -5.17 19.57 12.81
CA GLU A 155 -3.83 19.69 12.21
C GLU A 155 -2.74 19.09 13.11
N ASN A 156 -2.91 19.23 14.43
CA ASN A 156 -2.07 18.62 15.44
C ASN A 156 -2.91 17.65 16.29
N PRO A 157 -2.90 16.34 15.99
CA PRO A 157 -3.71 15.36 16.70
C PRO A 157 -3.12 15.01 18.08
N THR A 158 -3.25 15.94 19.03
CA THR A 158 -3.05 15.63 20.46
C THR A 158 -4.28 14.93 21.02
N SER A 159 -4.14 14.22 22.14
CA SER A 159 -5.27 13.53 22.78
C SER A 159 -6.44 14.50 23.04
N GLU A 160 -6.15 15.69 23.57
CA GLU A 160 -7.14 16.76 23.82
C GLU A 160 -7.87 17.22 22.55
N TYR A 161 -7.15 17.55 21.47
CA TYR A 161 -7.79 18.01 20.23
C TYR A 161 -8.59 16.91 19.53
N LEU A 162 -8.17 15.64 19.68
CA LEU A 162 -8.93 14.50 19.18
C LEU A 162 -10.22 14.32 19.97
N GLU A 163 -10.18 14.44 21.29
CA GLU A 163 -11.38 14.39 22.15
C GLU A 163 -12.37 15.51 21.83
N ASP A 164 -11.87 16.75 21.66
CA ASP A 164 -12.70 17.87 21.25
C ASP A 164 -13.34 17.64 19.86
N SER A 165 -12.59 17.00 18.94
CA SER A 165 -13.08 16.77 17.58
C SER A 165 -14.28 15.83 17.51
N ILE A 166 -14.42 14.91 18.48
CA ILE A 166 -15.58 14.02 18.61
C ILE A 166 -16.70 14.61 19.49
N GLY A 167 -16.55 15.85 19.97
CA GLY A 167 -17.57 16.62 20.69
C GLY A 167 -18.61 17.29 19.79
N ARG A 168 -18.94 16.68 18.64
CA ARG A 168 -19.84 17.24 17.63
C ARG A 168 -21.23 16.60 17.68
N PRO A 169 -22.28 17.30 17.22
CA PRO A 169 -23.65 16.78 17.19
C PRO A 169 -23.76 15.38 16.57
N LEU A 170 -23.18 15.13 15.39
CA LEU A 170 -23.21 13.80 14.77
C LEU A 170 -22.63 12.69 15.68
N CYS A 171 -21.61 13.00 16.46
CA CYS A 171 -20.98 12.04 17.36
C CYS A 171 -21.88 11.65 18.54
N VAL A 172 -22.92 12.43 18.85
CA VAL A 172 -23.96 12.05 19.84
C VAL A 172 -24.75 10.83 19.35
N LEU A 173 -25.06 10.77 18.05
CA LEU A 173 -25.68 9.60 17.44
C LEU A 173 -24.75 8.38 17.51
N PHE A 174 -23.48 8.56 17.15
CA PHE A 174 -22.48 7.49 17.22
C PHE A 174 -22.26 6.98 18.64
N ARG A 175 -22.19 7.90 19.62
CA ARG A 175 -22.08 7.58 21.05
C ARG A 175 -23.23 6.70 21.50
N SER A 176 -24.45 7.07 21.13
CA SER A 176 -25.66 6.35 21.52
C SER A 176 -25.71 4.96 20.89
N LEU A 177 -25.34 4.82 19.62
CA LEU A 177 -25.17 3.50 18.97
C LEU A 177 -24.17 2.62 19.72
N CYS A 178 -23.04 3.16 20.18
CA CYS A 178 -22.02 2.41 20.91
C CYS A 178 -22.44 1.98 22.33
N GLN A 179 -23.49 2.58 22.90
CA GLN A 179 -24.00 2.24 24.23
C GLN A 179 -25.08 1.15 24.18
N LEU A 180 -25.65 0.89 23.01
CA LEU A 180 -26.67 -0.12 22.79
C LEU A 180 -26.03 -1.48 22.47
N ARG A 181 -26.80 -2.56 22.69
CA ARG A 181 -26.39 -3.92 22.35
C ARG A 181 -26.91 -4.29 20.97
N GLU A 182 -26.26 -5.28 20.34
CA GLU A 182 -26.65 -5.82 19.03
C GLU A 182 -28.10 -6.36 19.01
N ASP A 183 -28.57 -6.96 20.11
CA ASP A 183 -29.90 -7.53 20.25
C ASP A 183 -31.00 -6.51 20.61
N ASP A 184 -30.64 -5.23 20.72
CA ASP A 184 -31.55 -4.16 21.11
C ASP A 184 -32.30 -3.59 19.90
N SER A 185 -33.63 -3.65 19.88
CA SER A 185 -34.45 -3.07 18.81
C SER A 185 -34.17 -1.57 18.61
N ARG A 186 -33.74 -0.88 19.68
CA ARG A 186 -33.35 0.53 19.64
C ARG A 186 -32.08 0.76 18.82
N PHE A 187 -31.16 -0.22 18.79
CA PHE A 187 -29.99 -0.15 17.92
C PHE A 187 -30.45 -0.13 16.45
N SER A 188 -31.38 -1.01 16.09
CA SER A 188 -31.93 -1.08 14.74
C SER A 188 -32.56 0.23 14.28
N MET A 189 -33.25 0.94 15.18
CA MET A 189 -33.85 2.24 14.87
C MET A 189 -32.81 3.32 14.59
N LEU A 190 -31.78 3.44 15.44
CA LEU A 190 -30.69 4.39 15.21
C LEU A 190 -29.85 4.02 13.98
N ALA A 191 -29.62 2.73 13.73
CA ALA A 191 -28.92 2.22 12.56
C ALA A 191 -29.68 2.55 11.26
N CYS A 192 -31.02 2.46 11.28
CA CYS A 192 -31.88 2.87 10.17
C CYS A 192 -31.78 4.38 9.87
N VAL A 193 -31.78 5.22 10.90
CA VAL A 193 -31.58 6.67 10.73
C VAL A 193 -30.19 6.93 10.15
N LEU A 194 -29.17 6.22 10.63
CA LEU A 194 -27.80 6.34 10.16
C LEU A 194 -27.62 5.85 8.71
N SER A 195 -28.29 4.78 8.29
CA SER A 195 -28.24 4.26 6.92
C SER A 195 -28.82 5.23 5.91
N GLU A 196 -29.91 5.91 6.28
CA GLU A 196 -30.52 6.96 5.45
C GLU A 196 -29.65 8.21 5.39
N LEU A 197 -29.07 8.59 6.53
CA LEU A 197 -28.08 9.66 6.60
C LEU A 197 -26.84 9.35 5.72
N TYR A 198 -26.33 8.13 5.74
CA TYR A 198 -25.22 7.67 4.89
C TYR A 198 -25.58 7.68 3.40
N SER A 199 -26.80 7.26 3.05
CA SER A 199 -27.28 7.26 1.68
C SER A 199 -27.34 8.67 1.09
N ALA A 200 -27.70 9.66 1.90
CA ALA A 200 -27.67 11.07 1.52
C ALA A 200 -26.26 11.68 1.59
N THR A 201 -25.45 11.29 2.57
CA THR A 201 -24.11 11.83 2.83
C THR A 201 -23.09 10.72 3.13
N PRO A 202 -22.40 10.18 2.10
CA PRO A 202 -21.52 9.01 2.27
C PRO A 202 -20.31 9.21 3.21
N CYS A 203 -19.89 10.46 3.50
CA CYS A 203 -18.75 10.71 4.40
C CYS A 203 -18.97 10.21 5.82
N VAL A 204 -20.22 9.97 6.20
CA VAL A 204 -20.63 9.43 7.50
C VAL A 204 -19.95 8.09 7.80
N GLY A 205 -19.67 7.27 6.78
CA GLY A 205 -19.04 5.95 6.97
C GLY A 205 -17.63 6.04 7.56
N TYR A 206 -16.75 6.84 6.98
CA TYR A 206 -15.39 7.02 7.53
C TYR A 206 -15.37 7.90 8.79
N LEU A 207 -16.35 8.80 8.98
CA LEU A 207 -16.51 9.55 10.22
C LEU A 207 -16.94 8.67 11.39
N LEU A 208 -17.74 7.62 11.14
CA LEU A 208 -18.04 6.61 12.14
C LEU A 208 -16.76 5.84 12.52
N LEU A 209 -15.97 5.39 11.54
CA LEU A 209 -14.67 4.76 11.81
C LEU A 209 -13.75 5.65 12.66
N TYR A 210 -13.69 6.95 12.35
CA TYR A 210 -12.95 7.93 13.14
C TYR A 210 -13.44 8.05 14.58
N TYR A 211 -14.75 8.19 14.77
CA TYR A 211 -15.34 8.24 16.10
C TYR A 211 -15.02 6.99 16.92
N LEU A 212 -15.18 5.81 16.32
CA LEU A 212 -14.88 4.53 16.99
C LEU A 212 -13.41 4.44 17.38
N TYR A 213 -12.51 4.92 16.52
CA TYR A 213 -11.09 4.96 16.81
C TYR A 213 -10.75 5.89 17.98
N VAL A 214 -11.14 7.16 17.91
CA VAL A 214 -10.82 8.14 18.96
C VAL A 214 -11.46 7.76 20.29
N SER A 215 -12.74 7.38 20.29
CA SER A 215 -13.45 6.99 21.51
C SER A 215 -12.91 5.71 22.16
N SER A 216 -12.13 4.89 21.44
CA SER A 216 -11.43 3.74 22.02
C SER A 216 -10.11 4.12 22.70
N HIS A 217 -9.51 5.26 22.33
CA HIS A 217 -8.24 5.75 22.89
C HIS A 217 -8.45 6.54 24.17
N SER A 218 -9.47 7.41 24.22
CA SER A 218 -9.84 8.17 25.43
C SER A 218 -10.12 7.27 26.64
N SER A 219 -10.76 6.12 26.40
CA SER A 219 -11.03 5.14 27.45
C SER A 219 -9.76 4.47 28.00
N ARG A 220 -8.68 4.39 27.20
CA ARG A 220 -7.41 3.76 27.60
C ARG A 220 -6.53 4.67 28.44
N GLU A 221 -6.38 5.95 28.06
CA GLU A 221 -5.60 6.92 28.85
C GLU A 221 -6.20 7.14 30.23
N SER A 222 -7.53 7.20 30.32
CA SER A 222 -8.28 7.30 31.58
C SER A 222 -8.04 6.13 32.55
N GLN A 223 -7.71 4.93 32.03
CA GLN A 223 -7.42 3.75 32.86
C GLN A 223 -5.93 3.66 33.25
N GLN A 224 -5.03 4.30 32.51
CA GLN A 224 -3.58 4.21 32.72
C GLN A 224 -3.05 5.21 33.76
N SER A 225 -3.80 6.28 34.04
CA SER A 225 -3.43 7.34 34.99
C SER A 225 -3.54 6.95 36.47
N TYR A 226 -4.08 5.76 36.80
CA TYR A 226 -4.26 5.30 38.19
C TYR A 226 -3.32 4.16 38.63
N THR A 227 -2.32 3.76 37.82
CA THR A 227 -1.37 2.71 38.20
C THR A 227 0.09 3.18 38.05
N SER A 228 0.54 4.04 38.96
CA SER A 228 1.96 4.25 39.22
C SER A 228 2.27 3.90 40.67
N GLU A 229 2.79 2.69 40.89
CA GLU A 229 4.04 2.41 41.61
C GLU A 229 4.15 0.92 41.95
N SER A 230 5.28 0.32 41.59
CA SER A 230 5.76 -1.03 41.93
C SER A 230 5.05 -2.26 41.33
N MET A 231 5.51 -2.71 40.16
CA MET A 231 6.07 -4.06 39.91
C MET A 231 6.36 -4.27 38.41
N PRO A 232 7.42 -5.00 38.02
CA PRO A 232 7.72 -5.28 36.62
C PRO A 232 6.87 -6.46 36.10
N ASN A 233 6.34 -6.27 34.88
CA ASN A 233 5.56 -7.19 34.05
C ASN A 233 4.13 -7.56 34.48
N PRO A 234 3.12 -7.02 33.79
CA PRO A 234 1.93 -7.79 33.47
C PRO A 234 2.13 -8.45 32.10
N LYS A 235 2.05 -9.79 32.07
CA LYS A 235 1.72 -10.51 30.85
C LYS A 235 0.43 -9.90 30.30
N MET A 236 0.52 -9.36 29.09
CA MET A 236 -0.58 -8.90 28.26
C MET A 236 -1.63 -10.01 28.17
N ASN A 237 -2.66 -9.94 29.01
CA ASN A 237 -3.77 -10.87 28.97
C ASN A 237 -5.08 -10.16 29.29
N SER A 238 -5.98 -10.19 28.30
CA SER A 238 -7.42 -10.07 28.40
C SER A 238 -8.01 -8.72 28.88
N ASN A 239 -8.00 -7.72 27.99
CA ASN A 239 -9.06 -6.69 27.95
C ASN A 239 -9.54 -6.45 26.49
N ASN A 240 -9.61 -7.51 25.68
CA ASN A 240 -10.15 -7.44 24.31
C ASN A 240 -11.69 -7.30 24.27
N ASN A 241 -12.40 -7.46 25.39
CA ASN A 241 -13.87 -7.46 25.39
C ASN A 241 -14.51 -6.08 25.20
N GLU A 242 -13.92 -4.98 25.68
CA GLU A 242 -14.50 -3.64 25.47
C GLU A 242 -14.20 -3.07 24.07
N ASN A 243 -13.05 -3.41 23.48
CA ASN A 243 -12.69 -2.96 22.12
C ASN A 243 -13.50 -3.69 21.04
N ASN A 244 -13.72 -5.01 21.20
CA ASN A 244 -14.66 -5.77 20.36
C ASN A 244 -16.08 -5.19 20.42
N ASN A 245 -16.42 -4.53 21.54
CA ASN A 245 -17.74 -3.96 21.76
C ASN A 245 -17.98 -2.65 20.99
N LYS A 246 -16.99 -2.09 20.27
CA LYS A 246 -17.23 -0.88 19.45
C LYS A 246 -17.08 -1.16 17.96
N SER A 247 -16.19 -2.08 17.56
CA SER A 247 -16.04 -2.43 16.14
C SER A 247 -17.24 -3.18 15.57
N PHE A 248 -18.07 -3.84 16.41
CA PHE A 248 -19.34 -4.42 15.97
C PHE A 248 -20.28 -3.36 15.39
N VAL A 249 -20.27 -2.12 15.90
CA VAL A 249 -21.18 -1.05 15.47
C VAL A 249 -21.03 -0.78 13.97
N TYR A 250 -19.79 -0.73 13.48
CA TYR A 250 -19.55 -0.54 12.04
C TYR A 250 -19.95 -1.78 11.22
N LYS A 251 -19.75 -3.00 11.73
CA LYS A 251 -20.15 -4.24 11.05
C LYS A 251 -21.67 -4.37 10.92
N GLU A 252 -22.38 -4.09 12.00
CA GLU A 252 -23.84 -4.07 12.02
C GLU A 252 -24.37 -2.97 11.11
N PHE A 253 -23.80 -1.77 11.18
CA PHE A 253 -24.13 -0.69 10.25
C PHE A 253 -23.97 -1.10 8.78
N CYS A 254 -22.87 -1.80 8.42
CA CYS A 254 -22.68 -2.33 7.07
C CYS A 254 -23.79 -3.32 6.66
N SER A 255 -24.25 -4.14 7.60
CA SER A 255 -25.36 -5.07 7.38
C SER A 255 -26.68 -4.34 7.16
N PHE A 256 -26.93 -3.21 7.85
CA PHE A 256 -28.12 -2.37 7.65
C PHE A 256 -28.18 -1.70 6.27
N ILE A 257 -27.04 -1.35 5.68
CA ILE A 257 -26.96 -0.79 4.33
C ILE A 257 -26.87 -1.86 3.23
N ASP A 258 -27.01 -3.14 3.61
CA ASP A 258 -27.05 -4.30 2.71
C ASP A 258 -25.78 -4.40 1.82
N LYS A 259 -24.61 -4.10 2.41
CA LYS A 259 -23.31 -4.16 1.74
C LYS A 259 -22.32 -5.02 2.51
N GLU A 260 -21.46 -5.71 1.78
CA GLU A 260 -20.35 -6.46 2.37
C GLU A 260 -19.35 -5.52 3.06
N LEU A 261 -18.89 -5.90 4.25
CA LEU A 261 -17.97 -5.11 5.08
C LEU A 261 -16.71 -4.67 4.32
N GLU A 262 -16.12 -5.54 3.51
CA GLU A 262 -14.95 -5.22 2.69
C GLU A 262 -15.25 -4.11 1.67
N SER A 263 -16.41 -4.16 1.02
CA SER A 263 -16.85 -3.15 0.07
C SER A 263 -17.14 -1.82 0.75
N CYS A 264 -17.70 -1.84 1.97
CA CYS A 264 -17.93 -0.63 2.77
C CYS A 264 -16.62 0.02 3.16
N LEU A 265 -15.69 -0.75 3.74
CA LEU A 265 -14.36 -0.27 4.11
C LEU A 265 -13.64 0.35 2.91
N LEU A 266 -13.66 -0.33 1.75
CA LEU A 266 -13.03 0.22 0.55
C LEU A 266 -13.66 1.54 0.13
N THR A 267 -15.00 1.60 0.04
CA THR A 267 -15.71 2.83 -0.38
C THR A 267 -15.46 3.98 0.58
N ASP A 268 -15.56 3.73 1.88
CA ASP A 268 -15.43 4.76 2.90
C ASP A 268 -13.98 5.26 3.02
N LEU A 269 -12.99 4.37 2.90
CA LEU A 269 -11.58 4.76 2.91
C LEU A 269 -11.18 5.50 1.63
N THR A 270 -11.70 5.12 0.46
CA THR A 270 -11.50 5.89 -0.78
C THR A 270 -12.13 7.27 -0.68
N LEU A 271 -13.32 7.40 -0.08
CA LEU A 271 -13.90 8.72 0.12
C LEU A 271 -13.12 9.55 1.16
N CYS A 272 -12.63 8.90 2.22
CA CYS A 272 -11.75 9.55 3.19
C CYS A 272 -10.45 10.04 2.54
N GLN A 273 -9.88 9.24 1.63
CA GLN A 273 -8.71 9.60 0.84
C GLN A 273 -8.93 10.89 0.05
N GLU A 274 -10.07 10.99 -0.65
CA GLU A 274 -10.41 12.14 -1.49
C GLU A 274 -10.64 13.42 -0.68
N ASN A 275 -11.20 13.29 0.53
CA ASN A 275 -11.57 14.42 1.37
C ASN A 275 -10.44 14.86 2.32
N ASP A 276 -9.77 13.91 2.99
CA ASP A 276 -8.74 14.16 4.00
C ASP A 276 -7.72 13.00 4.09
N PRO A 277 -6.60 13.10 3.34
CA PRO A 277 -5.51 12.13 3.38
C PRO A 277 -4.85 11.96 4.76
N ASN A 278 -4.85 13.00 5.59
CA ASN A 278 -4.25 12.93 6.92
C ASN A 278 -5.10 12.09 7.86
N LEU A 279 -6.42 12.29 7.81
CA LEU A 279 -7.37 11.45 8.53
C LEU A 279 -7.26 9.99 8.08
N LEU A 280 -7.18 9.72 6.78
CA LEU A 280 -6.98 8.36 6.27
C LEU A 280 -5.76 7.70 6.92
N CYS A 281 -4.61 8.37 6.91
CA CYS A 281 -3.38 7.84 7.50
C CYS A 281 -3.50 7.58 9.01
N TYR A 282 -4.26 8.42 9.71
CA TYR A 282 -4.57 8.24 11.12
C TYR A 282 -5.48 7.02 11.36
N LEU A 283 -6.42 6.73 10.46
CA LEU A 283 -7.35 5.60 10.54
C LEU A 283 -6.73 4.25 10.17
N VAL A 284 -5.71 4.22 9.31
CA VAL A 284 -5.10 2.98 8.82
C VAL A 284 -4.75 2.01 9.97
N PRO A 285 -4.03 2.41 11.03
CA PRO A 285 -3.70 1.49 12.11
C PRO A 285 -4.93 0.89 12.81
N TYR A 286 -5.99 1.68 12.98
CA TYR A 286 -7.24 1.21 13.57
C TYR A 286 -7.92 0.15 12.71
N VAL A 287 -8.13 0.47 11.43
CA VAL A 287 -8.84 -0.42 10.50
C VAL A 287 -8.12 -1.75 10.33
N TYR A 288 -6.78 -1.74 10.23
CA TYR A 288 -5.99 -2.96 10.12
C TYR A 288 -6.00 -3.83 11.38
N ASN A 289 -6.17 -3.23 12.56
CA ASN A 289 -6.22 -3.97 13.82
C ASN A 289 -7.62 -4.51 14.12
N GLU A 290 -8.69 -3.78 13.77
CA GLU A 290 -10.07 -4.19 14.05
C GLU A 290 -10.67 -5.13 12.97
N PHE A 291 -10.25 -4.99 11.72
CA PHE A 291 -10.79 -5.75 10.59
C PHE A 291 -9.73 -6.55 9.81
N PRO A 292 -8.80 -7.26 10.47
CA PRO A 292 -7.64 -7.86 9.80
C PRO A 292 -8.03 -8.91 8.74
N GLU A 293 -9.17 -9.58 8.91
CA GLU A 293 -9.66 -10.60 7.97
C GLU A 293 -10.04 -10.03 6.60
N HIS A 294 -10.39 -8.74 6.52
CA HIS A 294 -10.85 -8.09 5.29
C HIS A 294 -9.79 -7.18 4.67
N VAL A 295 -8.83 -6.68 5.45
CA VAL A 295 -7.89 -5.65 4.98
C VAL A 295 -6.44 -6.12 4.87
N VAL A 296 -6.02 -7.14 5.64
CA VAL A 296 -4.65 -7.66 5.53
C VAL A 296 -4.47 -8.37 4.20
N ASN A 297 -3.40 -8.02 3.48
CA ASN A 297 -3.14 -8.48 2.10
C ASN A 297 -4.19 -8.06 1.05
N ASN A 298 -5.10 -7.14 1.40
CA ASN A 298 -6.06 -6.60 0.46
C ASN A 298 -5.38 -5.53 -0.42
N GLY A 299 -5.17 -5.84 -1.70
CA GLY A 299 -4.49 -4.94 -2.62
C GLY A 299 -5.25 -3.65 -2.90
N HIS A 300 -6.57 -3.67 -2.88
CA HIS A 300 -7.37 -2.46 -3.16
C HIS A 300 -7.27 -1.47 -2.01
N ILE A 301 -7.46 -1.92 -0.78
CA ILE A 301 -7.33 -1.07 0.41
C ILE A 301 -5.89 -0.59 0.59
N LEU A 302 -4.90 -1.46 0.38
CA LEU A 302 -3.50 -1.04 0.47
C LEU A 302 -3.14 0.00 -0.60
N ASN A 303 -3.66 -0.13 -1.83
CA ASN A 303 -3.44 0.85 -2.90
C ASN A 303 -4.01 2.22 -2.56
N VAL A 304 -5.21 2.29 -1.96
CA VAL A 304 -5.79 3.54 -1.44
C VAL A 304 -4.85 4.23 -0.46
N VAL A 305 -4.21 3.46 0.44
CA VAL A 305 -3.24 4.01 1.40
C VAL A 305 -1.97 4.50 0.71
N VAL A 306 -1.31 3.63 -0.09
CA VAL A 306 -0.02 4.00 -0.70
C VAL A 306 -0.15 5.05 -1.81
N GLY A 307 -1.34 5.21 -2.39
CA GLY A 307 -1.67 6.24 -3.39
C GLY A 307 -1.75 7.66 -2.83
N THR A 308 -1.81 7.83 -1.50
CA THR A 308 -1.92 9.17 -0.89
C THR A 308 -0.91 9.52 0.17
N ILE A 309 -0.18 8.55 0.69
CA ILE A 309 0.80 8.84 1.74
C ILE A 309 1.95 9.70 1.21
N ASP A 310 2.41 10.63 2.02
CA ASP A 310 3.70 11.29 1.83
C ASP A 310 4.84 10.50 2.51
N ALA A 311 6.08 11.00 2.40
CA ALA A 311 7.24 10.35 3.00
C ALA A 311 7.20 10.31 4.54
N LYS A 312 6.60 11.30 5.21
CA LYS A 312 6.48 11.37 6.67
C LYS A 312 5.44 10.37 7.18
N GLN A 313 4.31 10.28 6.48
CA GLN A 313 3.26 9.32 6.74
C GLN A 313 3.76 7.88 6.49
N LEU A 314 4.49 7.65 5.40
CA LEU A 314 5.15 6.36 5.14
C LEU A 314 6.10 5.96 6.28
N LEU A 315 6.96 6.88 6.73
CA LEU A 315 7.86 6.63 7.86
C LEU A 315 7.08 6.29 9.14
N THR A 316 5.96 6.97 9.37
CA THR A 316 5.08 6.72 10.52
C THR A 316 4.48 5.31 10.45
N LEU A 317 3.95 4.92 9.29
CA LEU A 317 3.41 3.57 9.07
C LEU A 317 4.49 2.49 9.24
N ILE A 318 5.68 2.69 8.65
CA ILE A 318 6.84 1.79 8.84
C ILE A 318 7.19 1.66 10.31
N SER A 319 7.21 2.78 11.06
CA SER A 319 7.51 2.77 12.49
C SER A 319 6.47 1.96 13.27
N LEU A 320 5.18 2.10 12.94
CA LEU A 320 4.11 1.33 13.57
C LEU A 320 4.21 -0.18 13.26
N VAL A 321 4.61 -0.53 12.03
CA VAL A 321 4.87 -1.93 11.65
C VAL A 321 6.02 -2.50 12.47
N ILE A 322 7.17 -1.80 12.54
CA ILE A 322 8.35 -2.25 13.29
C ILE A 322 8.05 -2.36 14.79
N GLN A 323 7.20 -1.48 15.34
CA GLN A 323 6.74 -1.54 16.73
C GLN A 323 5.76 -2.71 17.00
N GLY A 324 5.32 -3.44 15.97
CA GLY A 324 4.31 -4.49 16.08
C GLY A 324 2.89 -3.96 16.33
N ARG A 325 2.64 -2.66 16.09
CA ARG A 325 1.34 -1.99 16.27
C ARG A 325 0.48 -1.97 15.01
N LEU A 326 1.04 -2.37 13.88
CA LEU A 326 0.37 -2.41 12.58
C LEU A 326 0.86 -3.63 11.79
N VAL A 327 -0.07 -4.42 11.28
CA VAL A 327 0.23 -5.53 10.35
C VAL A 327 -0.61 -5.32 9.11
N MET A 328 0.02 -4.89 8.01
CA MET A 328 -0.66 -4.68 6.73
C MET A 328 -0.59 -5.91 5.83
N MET A 329 0.48 -6.70 5.98
CA MET A 329 0.78 -7.82 5.10
C MET A 329 1.24 -9.04 5.89
N LYS A 330 0.87 -10.23 5.42
CA LYS A 330 1.26 -11.53 5.97
C LYS A 330 1.60 -12.49 4.83
N GLY A 331 2.41 -13.52 5.09
CA GLY A 331 2.85 -14.47 4.05
C GLY A 331 1.71 -15.17 3.28
N SER A 332 0.55 -15.38 3.89
CA SER A 332 -0.64 -15.98 3.24
C SER A 332 -1.32 -15.01 2.29
N GLY A 333 -1.38 -15.29 0.98
CA GLY A 333 -2.03 -14.40 0.01
C GLY A 333 -1.12 -13.26 -0.51
N LEU A 334 0.10 -13.17 0.01
CA LEU A 334 1.11 -12.16 -0.39
C LEU A 334 1.39 -12.17 -1.90
N GLN A 335 1.42 -13.34 -2.53
CA GLN A 335 1.69 -13.45 -3.97
C GLN A 335 0.61 -12.81 -4.84
N THR A 336 -0.66 -12.86 -4.39
CA THR A 336 -1.77 -12.18 -5.07
C THR A 336 -1.60 -10.67 -4.96
N LEU A 337 -1.30 -10.19 -3.75
CA LEU A 337 -1.04 -8.76 -3.51
C LEU A 337 0.11 -8.23 -4.39
N LEU A 338 1.26 -8.90 -4.36
CA LEU A 338 2.43 -8.52 -5.14
C LEU A 338 2.15 -8.52 -6.65
N GLN A 339 1.27 -9.40 -7.13
CA GLN A 339 0.91 -9.46 -8.54
C GLN A 339 0.04 -8.28 -8.96
N VAL A 340 -0.93 -7.90 -8.12
CA VAL A 340 -1.78 -6.72 -8.35
C VAL A 340 -0.95 -5.44 -8.27
N SER A 341 0.01 -5.36 -7.34
CA SER A 341 0.83 -4.16 -7.18
C SER A 341 1.74 -3.84 -8.36
N LEU A 342 1.99 -4.77 -9.28
CA LEU A 342 2.78 -4.48 -10.48
C LEU A 342 2.09 -3.52 -11.45
N THR A 343 0.79 -3.26 -11.27
CA THR A 343 0.05 -2.27 -12.07
C THR A 343 -0.04 -0.90 -11.41
N TRP A 344 0.49 -0.76 -10.19
CA TRP A 344 0.48 0.48 -9.42
C TRP A 344 1.53 1.47 -9.93
N GLU A 345 1.39 2.73 -9.56
CA GLU A 345 2.36 3.76 -9.92
C GLU A 345 3.71 3.54 -9.25
N THR A 346 4.77 4.16 -9.79
CA THR A 346 6.14 3.98 -9.31
C THR A 346 6.27 4.26 -7.81
N PHE A 347 5.72 5.37 -7.32
CA PHE A 347 5.81 5.73 -5.91
C PHE A 347 5.04 4.74 -5.01
N GLU A 348 3.84 4.34 -5.43
CA GLU A 348 3.00 3.36 -4.73
C GLU A 348 3.72 2.01 -4.56
N GLN A 349 4.37 1.52 -5.63
CA GLN A 349 5.19 0.31 -5.57
C GLN A 349 6.37 0.47 -4.62
N MET A 350 7.07 1.61 -4.67
CA MET A 350 8.18 1.88 -3.75
C MET A 350 7.72 1.90 -2.29
N CYS A 351 6.59 2.52 -1.99
CA CYS A 351 5.97 2.49 -0.66
C CYS A 351 5.64 1.07 -0.21
N LEU A 352 5.00 0.27 -1.07
CA LEU A 352 4.71 -1.14 -0.78
C LEU A 352 5.97 -1.91 -0.40
N TRP A 353 7.05 -1.79 -1.18
CA TRP A 353 8.28 -2.53 -0.91
C TRP A 353 8.99 -2.07 0.37
N GLN A 354 8.90 -0.79 0.73
CA GLN A 354 9.39 -0.31 2.03
C GLN A 354 8.55 -0.85 3.19
N LEU A 355 7.22 -0.85 3.07
CA LEU A 355 6.33 -1.45 4.07
C LEU A 355 6.56 -2.95 4.19
N LEU A 356 6.74 -3.68 3.09
CA LEU A 356 7.08 -5.11 3.09
C LEU A 356 8.38 -5.38 3.83
N SER A 357 9.41 -4.55 3.60
CA SER A 357 10.72 -4.69 4.26
C SER A 357 10.65 -4.42 5.77
N ALA A 358 9.62 -3.69 6.22
CA ALA A 358 9.37 -3.45 7.64
C ALA A 358 8.65 -4.62 8.34
N HIS A 359 7.96 -5.49 7.57
CA HIS A 359 7.31 -6.68 8.12
C HIS A 359 8.30 -7.84 8.24
N ASP A 360 8.06 -8.74 9.20
CA ASP A 360 8.81 -10.00 9.37
C ASP A 360 8.43 -11.06 8.32
N ILE A 361 8.54 -10.72 7.03
CA ILE A 361 8.26 -11.62 5.91
C ILE A 361 9.59 -12.13 5.35
N SER A 362 9.79 -13.45 5.41
CA SER A 362 11.02 -14.07 4.92
C SER A 362 11.16 -13.89 3.40
N LEU A 363 12.37 -13.58 2.92
CA LEU A 363 12.65 -13.39 1.49
C LEU A 363 12.18 -14.55 0.58
N PRO A 364 12.30 -15.85 0.97
CA PRO A 364 11.78 -16.96 0.18
C PRO A 364 10.28 -16.91 -0.12
N GLN A 365 9.47 -16.20 0.70
CA GLN A 365 8.04 -16.01 0.45
C GLN A 365 7.75 -14.92 -0.60
N LEU A 366 8.70 -14.00 -0.82
CA LEU A 366 8.58 -12.92 -1.82
C LEU A 366 9.01 -13.39 -3.21
N LEU A 367 10.09 -14.16 -3.27
CA LEU A 367 10.75 -14.57 -4.51
C LEU A 367 9.91 -15.36 -5.54
N PRO A 368 8.79 -16.05 -5.21
CA PRO A 368 7.98 -16.72 -6.23
C PRO A 368 7.43 -15.79 -7.32
N ILE A 369 7.38 -14.48 -7.09
CA ILE A 369 7.01 -13.50 -8.13
C ILE A 369 8.15 -13.22 -9.14
N LEU A 370 9.41 -13.46 -8.77
CA LEU A 370 10.59 -13.07 -9.54
C LEU A 370 10.59 -13.55 -11.01
N PRO A 371 10.15 -14.78 -11.35
CA PRO A 371 10.07 -15.22 -12.75
C PRO A 371 9.07 -14.43 -13.60
N ARG A 372 8.07 -13.80 -12.97
CA ARG A 372 7.05 -12.98 -13.66
C ARG A 372 7.53 -11.55 -13.89
N LEU A 373 8.61 -11.13 -13.22
CA LEU A 373 9.09 -9.75 -13.31
C LEU A 373 9.82 -9.48 -14.62
N LYS A 374 9.45 -8.42 -15.34
CA LYS A 374 10.15 -8.00 -16.56
C LYS A 374 11.11 -6.86 -16.26
N PHE A 375 12.36 -6.99 -16.70
CA PHE A 375 13.42 -6.01 -16.41
C PHE A 375 13.07 -4.59 -16.87
N SER A 376 12.37 -4.46 -17.99
CA SER A 376 11.99 -3.16 -18.56
C SER A 376 10.74 -2.53 -17.96
N PHE A 377 9.96 -3.27 -17.16
CA PHE A 377 8.64 -2.83 -16.70
C PHE A 377 8.49 -2.79 -15.19
N HIS A 378 9.22 -3.62 -14.44
CA HIS A 378 9.05 -3.75 -12.99
C HIS A 378 10.32 -3.36 -12.26
N ALA A 379 10.80 -2.14 -12.53
CA ALA A 379 12.08 -1.65 -12.01
C ALA A 379 12.04 -1.50 -10.48
N GLU A 380 10.91 -1.05 -9.94
CA GLU A 380 10.62 -0.85 -8.53
C GLU A 380 10.76 -2.18 -7.78
N ALA A 381 9.98 -3.19 -8.18
CA ALA A 381 10.03 -4.52 -7.57
C ALA A 381 11.40 -5.20 -7.72
N LEU A 382 12.03 -5.12 -8.90
CA LEU A 382 13.36 -5.68 -9.09
C LEU A 382 14.42 -4.98 -8.26
N SER A 383 14.36 -3.65 -8.14
CA SER A 383 15.32 -2.91 -7.31
C SER A 383 15.17 -3.27 -5.83
N ALA A 384 13.94 -3.37 -5.32
CA ALA A 384 13.66 -3.76 -3.95
C ALA A 384 14.14 -5.18 -3.65
N ILE A 385 13.77 -6.17 -4.47
CA ILE A 385 14.20 -7.56 -4.30
C ILE A 385 15.73 -7.67 -4.39
N LEU A 386 16.38 -6.93 -5.30
CA LEU A 386 17.83 -6.93 -5.42
C LEU A 386 18.52 -6.42 -4.15
N LEU A 387 17.98 -5.36 -3.54
CA LEU A 387 18.49 -4.80 -2.28
C LEU A 387 18.26 -5.75 -1.09
N LEU A 388 17.14 -6.48 -1.06
CA LEU A 388 16.88 -7.52 -0.06
C LEU A 388 17.85 -8.70 -0.22
N LEU A 389 18.00 -9.23 -1.44
CA LEU A 389 18.94 -10.32 -1.74
C LEU A 389 20.39 -9.96 -1.38
N LYS A 390 20.79 -8.69 -1.56
CA LYS A 390 22.14 -8.22 -1.22
C LYS A 390 22.48 -8.40 0.27
N GLN A 391 21.47 -8.35 1.15
CA GLN A 391 21.62 -8.50 2.60
C GLN A 391 21.74 -9.96 3.04
N GLU A 392 21.26 -10.90 2.22
CA GLU A 392 21.29 -12.33 2.49
C GLU A 392 22.59 -12.99 2.03
N LYS A 393 22.94 -14.11 2.68
CA LYS A 393 23.98 -15.03 2.19
C LYS A 393 23.39 -15.94 1.11
N PRO A 394 24.20 -16.39 0.13
CA PRO A 394 23.71 -17.34 -0.86
C PRO A 394 23.33 -18.67 -0.18
N ASP A 395 22.10 -19.12 -0.40
CA ASP A 395 21.63 -20.45 -0.03
C ASP A 395 20.98 -21.16 -1.24
N GLU A 396 20.76 -22.47 -1.11
CA GLU A 396 20.24 -23.30 -2.21
C GLU A 396 18.85 -22.84 -2.71
N ASP A 397 17.98 -22.41 -1.81
CA ASP A 397 16.59 -22.06 -2.14
C ASP A 397 16.49 -20.67 -2.79
N LEU A 398 17.23 -19.68 -2.29
CA LEU A 398 17.39 -18.37 -2.92
C LEU A 398 17.98 -18.54 -4.32
N LEU A 399 19.05 -19.33 -4.48
CA LEU A 399 19.68 -19.55 -5.77
C LEU A 399 18.76 -20.23 -6.77
N LYS A 400 17.99 -21.24 -6.36
CA LYS A 400 16.98 -21.87 -7.24
C LYS A 400 16.02 -20.83 -7.79
N GLN A 401 15.51 -19.95 -6.94
CA GLN A 401 14.53 -18.93 -7.35
C GLN A 401 15.15 -17.85 -8.25
N VAL A 402 16.35 -17.35 -7.91
CA VAL A 402 17.09 -16.37 -8.72
C VAL A 402 17.43 -16.94 -10.10
N LEU A 403 17.94 -18.17 -10.17
CA LEU A 403 18.33 -18.82 -11.41
C LEU A 403 17.14 -19.28 -12.27
N CYS A 404 15.92 -19.26 -11.73
CA CYS A 404 14.71 -19.51 -12.52
C CYS A 404 14.35 -18.35 -13.46
N ARG A 405 14.89 -17.15 -13.24
CA ARG A 405 14.69 -15.99 -14.13
C ARG A 405 15.30 -16.24 -15.52
N GLU A 406 14.71 -15.65 -16.56
CA GLU A 406 15.22 -15.76 -17.93
C GLU A 406 16.64 -15.17 -18.07
N VAL A 407 17.46 -15.78 -18.93
CA VAL A 407 18.85 -15.33 -19.17
C VAL A 407 18.90 -14.11 -20.11
N LYS A 408 17.86 -13.95 -20.93
CA LYS A 408 17.67 -12.83 -21.87
C LYS A 408 16.55 -11.91 -21.34
N PRO A 409 16.54 -10.63 -21.73
CA PRO A 409 17.49 -9.93 -22.59
C PRO A 409 18.86 -9.71 -21.91
N LEU A 410 19.91 -9.48 -22.69
CA LEU A 410 21.27 -9.24 -22.16
C LEU A 410 21.38 -7.93 -21.36
N SER A 411 20.42 -7.02 -21.53
CA SER A 411 20.29 -5.81 -20.71
C SER A 411 19.82 -6.10 -19.29
N ASP A 412 19.19 -7.25 -19.03
CA ASP A 412 18.74 -7.62 -17.70
C ASP A 412 19.94 -8.00 -16.83
N MET A 413 20.42 -7.06 -16.02
CA MET A 413 21.58 -7.26 -15.17
C MET A 413 21.22 -7.82 -13.78
N PHE A 414 19.95 -8.15 -13.51
CA PHE A 414 19.51 -8.53 -12.16
C PHE A 414 20.28 -9.74 -11.60
N VAL A 415 20.24 -10.88 -12.30
CA VAL A 415 20.92 -12.12 -11.86
C VAL A 415 22.43 -11.94 -11.85
N VAL A 416 22.97 -11.21 -12.84
CA VAL A 416 24.41 -10.95 -12.94
C VAL A 416 24.90 -10.16 -11.73
N SER A 417 24.19 -9.10 -11.35
CA SER A 417 24.55 -8.23 -10.21
C SER A 417 24.55 -9.01 -8.89
N ILE A 418 23.53 -9.81 -8.61
CA ILE A 418 23.46 -10.53 -7.33
C ILE A 418 24.47 -11.67 -7.25
N LEU A 419 24.67 -12.44 -8.32
CA LEU A 419 25.68 -13.50 -8.36
C LEU A 419 27.09 -12.93 -8.24
N GLN A 420 27.37 -11.78 -8.88
CA GLN A 420 28.64 -11.10 -8.70
C GLN A 420 28.82 -10.63 -7.25
N HIS A 421 27.82 -9.98 -6.65
CA HIS A 421 27.90 -9.57 -5.25
C HIS A 421 28.22 -10.74 -4.31
N TRP A 422 27.45 -11.84 -4.40
CA TRP A 422 27.71 -13.03 -3.58
C TRP A 422 29.07 -13.67 -3.87
N CYS A 423 29.50 -13.70 -5.14
CA CYS A 423 30.82 -14.22 -5.49
C CYS A 423 31.97 -13.37 -4.91
N HIS A 424 31.79 -12.07 -4.73
CA HIS A 424 32.80 -11.22 -4.07
C HIS A 424 32.82 -11.42 -2.55
N GLN A 425 31.69 -11.80 -1.95
CA GLN A 425 31.57 -12.04 -0.51
C GLN A 425 32.06 -13.44 -0.12
N ASP A 426 31.58 -14.47 -0.80
CA ASP A 426 31.88 -15.88 -0.54
C ASP A 426 31.77 -16.72 -1.82
N ALA A 427 32.87 -16.75 -2.58
CA ALA A 427 32.92 -17.46 -3.86
C ALA A 427 32.82 -18.98 -3.70
N ASP A 428 33.35 -19.54 -2.61
CA ASP A 428 33.44 -20.99 -2.41
C ASP A 428 32.07 -21.57 -2.08
N THR A 429 31.35 -21.00 -1.11
CA THR A 429 29.97 -21.41 -0.78
C THR A 429 29.06 -21.28 -2.00
N LEU A 430 29.16 -20.16 -2.73
CA LEU A 430 28.37 -19.95 -3.94
C LEU A 430 28.68 -21.00 -5.03
N ALA A 431 29.96 -21.32 -5.21
CA ALA A 431 30.39 -22.32 -6.18
C ALA A 431 29.89 -23.71 -5.81
N GLU A 432 29.95 -24.11 -4.54
CA GLU A 432 29.44 -25.40 -4.06
C GLU A 432 27.94 -25.55 -4.36
N ILE A 433 27.13 -24.56 -3.96
CA ILE A 433 25.68 -24.59 -4.17
C ILE A 433 25.33 -24.69 -5.66
N ILE A 434 25.95 -23.87 -6.52
CA ILE A 434 25.68 -23.93 -7.97
C ILE A 434 26.16 -25.24 -8.57
N SER A 435 27.27 -25.80 -8.10
CA SER A 435 27.80 -27.09 -8.58
C SER A 435 26.83 -28.23 -8.30
N ASP A 436 26.24 -28.25 -7.11
CA ASP A 436 25.25 -29.24 -6.72
C ASP A 436 23.94 -29.05 -7.50
N LEU A 437 23.49 -27.81 -7.65
CA LEU A 437 22.33 -27.48 -8.49
C LEU A 437 22.53 -27.87 -9.95
N LEU A 438 23.73 -27.74 -10.52
CA LEU A 438 24.02 -28.13 -11.90
C LEU A 438 24.13 -29.66 -12.03
N SER A 439 24.85 -30.31 -11.12
CA SER A 439 25.09 -31.76 -11.15
C SER A 439 23.79 -32.55 -11.03
N THR A 440 22.84 -32.10 -10.20
CA THR A 440 21.51 -32.73 -10.09
C THR A 440 20.66 -32.63 -11.36
N ARG A 441 20.99 -31.74 -12.30
CA ARG A 441 20.28 -31.55 -13.58
C ARG A 441 20.93 -32.28 -14.75
N CYS A 442 22.15 -32.79 -14.55
CA CYS A 442 22.91 -33.54 -15.53
C CYS A 442 23.05 -34.99 -15.04
N PRO A 443 22.06 -35.86 -15.29
CA PRO A 443 22.14 -37.25 -14.83
C PRO A 443 23.37 -37.92 -15.44
N ALA A 444 24.20 -38.52 -14.58
CA ALA A 444 25.31 -39.36 -15.03
C ALA A 444 24.74 -40.47 -15.93
N THR A 445 25.11 -40.43 -17.21
CA THR A 445 24.76 -41.45 -18.18
C THR A 445 25.44 -42.76 -17.78
N SER A 446 24.70 -43.66 -17.12
CA SER A 446 24.99 -45.09 -17.26
C SER A 446 24.37 -45.55 -18.58
N PRO A 447 25.15 -46.07 -19.57
CA PRO A 447 24.65 -46.38 -20.89
C PRO A 447 23.67 -47.57 -20.97
N ASN A 448 23.20 -48.12 -19.85
CA ASN A 448 22.58 -49.45 -19.85
C ASN A 448 21.31 -49.62 -19.02
N LYS A 449 20.38 -48.66 -19.11
CA LYS A 449 18.97 -48.96 -18.81
C LYS A 449 18.04 -48.16 -19.70
N ARG A 450 17.62 -48.79 -20.81
CA ARG A 450 16.35 -48.44 -21.47
C ARG A 450 15.26 -48.50 -20.40
N LYS A 451 14.64 -47.36 -20.07
CA LYS A 451 13.31 -47.35 -19.47
C LYS A 451 12.38 -46.61 -20.41
N ARG A 452 11.40 -47.40 -20.87
CA ARG A 452 10.21 -47.03 -21.64
C ARG A 452 9.58 -45.73 -21.15
N GLY A 453 8.95 -45.04 -22.10
CA GLY A 453 8.19 -43.82 -21.86
C GLY A 453 7.18 -43.94 -20.71
N GLY A 454 6.91 -42.79 -20.11
CA GLY A 454 5.87 -42.59 -19.12
C GLY A 454 5.67 -41.10 -18.93
N GLN A 455 4.59 -40.57 -19.49
CA GLN A 455 3.88 -39.45 -18.88
C GLN A 455 3.59 -39.80 -17.42
N GLY A 456 3.77 -38.85 -16.51
CA GLY A 456 3.15 -38.90 -15.19
C GLY A 456 4.10 -38.85 -13.98
N GLN A 457 3.96 -37.76 -13.24
CA GLN A 457 3.96 -37.70 -11.77
C GLN A 457 5.28 -37.94 -11.01
N GLY A 458 5.89 -36.82 -10.59
CA GLY A 458 5.76 -36.35 -9.21
C GLY A 458 6.39 -37.21 -8.11
N LEU A 459 7.54 -36.77 -7.61
CA LEU A 459 7.96 -37.01 -6.23
C LEU A 459 8.52 -35.71 -5.65
N GLY A 460 7.75 -35.08 -4.77
CA GLY A 460 8.25 -34.02 -3.87
C GLY A 460 7.84 -32.57 -4.16
N ALA A 461 6.78 -32.30 -4.94
CA ALA A 461 6.24 -30.95 -5.05
C ALA A 461 5.40 -30.61 -3.79
N LYS A 462 6.08 -30.36 -2.67
CA LYS A 462 5.60 -29.35 -1.73
C LYS A 462 5.60 -28.03 -2.52
N ALA A 463 4.55 -27.22 -2.37
CA ALA A 463 4.40 -25.93 -3.03
C ALA A 463 5.74 -25.16 -3.07
N GLY A 464 6.42 -25.19 -4.21
CA GLY A 464 7.84 -24.84 -4.28
C GLY A 464 8.31 -24.84 -5.73
N VAL A 465 8.96 -23.75 -6.11
CA VAL A 465 9.38 -23.39 -7.46
C VAL A 465 10.05 -24.56 -8.20
N THR A 466 9.63 -24.82 -9.45
CA THR A 466 10.29 -25.81 -10.32
C THR A 466 11.76 -25.42 -10.49
N PRO A 467 12.71 -26.31 -10.18
CA PRO A 467 14.12 -25.94 -10.21
C PRO A 467 14.60 -25.56 -11.62
N PRO A 468 15.62 -24.68 -11.74
CA PRO A 468 16.10 -24.19 -13.03
C PRO A 468 16.71 -25.33 -13.86
N SER A 469 16.54 -25.26 -15.18
CA SER A 469 17.16 -26.22 -16.11
C SER A 469 18.68 -26.02 -16.18
N ALA A 470 19.43 -27.07 -16.52
CA ALA A 470 20.88 -26.99 -16.71
C ALA A 470 21.26 -25.88 -17.72
N GLU A 471 20.52 -25.75 -18.82
CA GLU A 471 20.74 -24.69 -19.82
C GLU A 471 20.59 -23.28 -19.23
N ARG A 472 19.61 -23.09 -18.32
CA ARG A 472 19.38 -21.79 -17.68
C ARG A 472 20.50 -21.45 -16.71
N ILE A 473 20.94 -22.42 -15.92
CA ILE A 473 22.10 -22.27 -15.01
C ILE A 473 23.35 -21.91 -15.82
N LEU A 474 23.67 -22.69 -16.87
CA LEU A 474 24.82 -22.44 -17.74
C LEU A 474 24.73 -21.09 -18.46
N GLY A 475 23.54 -20.68 -18.87
CA GLY A 475 23.28 -19.37 -19.48
C GLY A 475 23.64 -18.22 -18.54
N HIS A 476 23.25 -18.30 -17.27
CA HIS A 476 23.61 -17.30 -16.25
C HIS A 476 25.10 -17.34 -15.91
N LEU A 477 25.69 -18.53 -15.78
CA LEU A 477 27.14 -18.70 -15.55
C LEU A 477 27.99 -18.05 -16.65
N GLU A 478 27.58 -18.17 -17.91
CA GLU A 478 28.28 -17.51 -19.03
C GLU A 478 28.24 -15.98 -18.89
N ARG A 479 27.13 -15.41 -18.38
CA ARG A 479 27.01 -13.96 -18.17
C ARG A 479 27.91 -13.43 -17.05
N VAL A 480 28.17 -14.23 -16.02
CA VAL A 480 29.04 -13.84 -14.89
C VAL A 480 30.50 -14.23 -15.06
N ARG A 481 30.86 -14.93 -16.15
CA ARG A 481 32.18 -15.51 -16.39
C ARG A 481 33.36 -14.60 -16.07
N TYR A 482 33.32 -13.36 -16.56
CA TYR A 482 34.42 -12.42 -16.39
C TYR A 482 34.44 -11.74 -15.02
N GLY A 483 33.27 -11.62 -14.37
CA GLY A 483 33.11 -10.99 -13.06
C GLY A 483 33.30 -11.93 -11.87
N CYS A 484 33.19 -13.25 -12.08
CA CYS A 484 33.21 -14.26 -11.02
C CYS A 484 34.35 -15.28 -11.21
N LYS A 485 35.58 -14.84 -11.51
CA LYS A 485 36.69 -15.76 -11.84
C LYS A 485 36.97 -16.81 -10.75
N THR A 486 36.90 -16.40 -9.49
CA THR A 486 37.12 -17.26 -8.31
C THR A 486 36.14 -18.43 -8.26
N LEU A 487 34.86 -18.19 -8.60
CA LEU A 487 33.83 -19.23 -8.70
C LEU A 487 34.20 -20.34 -9.70
N PHE A 488 34.83 -20.01 -10.82
CA PHE A 488 35.27 -21.00 -11.82
C PHE A 488 36.60 -21.68 -11.47
N MET A 489 37.33 -21.17 -10.48
CA MET A 489 38.54 -21.81 -9.95
C MET A 489 38.21 -22.88 -8.92
N ASN A 490 37.00 -22.88 -8.36
CA ASN A 490 36.55 -23.87 -7.40
C ASN A 490 36.47 -25.27 -8.04
N SER A 491 37.02 -26.26 -7.35
CA SER A 491 37.15 -27.64 -7.86
C SER A 491 35.81 -28.35 -8.05
N GLY A 492 34.81 -28.04 -7.21
CA GLY A 492 33.45 -28.55 -7.35
C GLY A 492 32.78 -28.03 -8.61
N MET A 493 32.94 -26.72 -8.88
CA MET A 493 32.41 -26.07 -10.07
C MET A 493 33.02 -26.63 -11.35
N GLN A 494 34.34 -26.81 -11.39
CA GLN A 494 35.02 -27.41 -12.55
C GLN A 494 34.53 -28.83 -12.84
N ARG A 495 34.31 -29.63 -11.80
CA ARG A 495 33.75 -30.98 -11.92
C ARG A 495 32.32 -30.95 -12.45
N ALA A 496 31.46 -30.11 -11.89
CA ALA A 496 30.07 -29.97 -12.32
C ALA A 496 29.96 -29.52 -13.78
N LEU A 497 30.80 -28.57 -14.22
CA LEU A 497 30.86 -28.11 -15.60
C LEU A 497 31.35 -29.22 -16.55
N SER A 498 32.32 -30.04 -16.14
CA SER A 498 32.78 -31.19 -16.92
C SER A 498 31.67 -32.23 -17.11
N ILE A 499 30.90 -32.53 -16.04
CA ILE A 499 29.74 -33.43 -16.11
C ILE A 499 28.67 -32.86 -17.04
N ALA A 500 28.36 -31.57 -16.92
CA ALA A 500 27.39 -30.90 -17.78
C ALA A 500 27.79 -30.97 -19.25
N GLN A 501 29.08 -30.80 -19.56
CA GLN A 501 29.61 -30.93 -20.92
C GLN A 501 29.41 -32.33 -21.52
N ALA A 502 29.67 -33.37 -20.72
CA ALA A 502 29.48 -34.75 -21.14
C ALA A 502 28.00 -35.06 -21.43
N CYS A 503 27.08 -34.34 -20.79
CA CYS A 503 25.63 -34.51 -20.96
C CYS A 503 25.03 -33.68 -22.11
N CYS A 504 25.76 -32.72 -22.68
CA CYS A 504 25.25 -31.86 -23.76
C CYS A 504 25.28 -32.54 -25.14
N THR A 505 24.30 -32.23 -25.99
CA THR A 505 24.24 -32.67 -27.40
C THR A 505 25.28 -31.94 -28.26
N ASP A 506 25.68 -32.53 -29.40
CA ASP A 506 26.67 -31.91 -30.29
C ASP A 506 26.25 -30.51 -30.79
N THR A 507 24.95 -30.24 -30.94
CA THR A 507 24.41 -28.92 -31.29
C THR A 507 24.54 -27.88 -30.18
N GLN A 508 24.34 -28.28 -28.92
CA GLN A 508 24.56 -27.43 -27.74
C GLN A 508 26.05 -27.18 -27.49
N ARG A 509 26.90 -28.09 -27.98
CA ARG A 509 28.36 -27.99 -27.89
C ARG A 509 28.97 -27.02 -28.92
N THR A 510 28.34 -26.84 -30.08
CA THR A 510 28.88 -26.01 -31.18
C THR A 510 28.36 -24.58 -31.23
N LEU A 511 27.21 -24.29 -30.62
CA LEU A 511 26.73 -22.91 -30.44
C LEU A 511 27.61 -22.21 -29.42
#